data_AF-A0A2D5EYP2-F1
#
_entry.id   AF-A0A2D5EYP2-F1
#
_cell.length_a   1.000
_cell.length_b   1.000
_cell.length_c   1.000
_cell.angle_alpha   90.00
_cell.angle_beta   90.00
_cell.angle_gamma   90.00
#
_symmetry.space_group_name_H-M   'P 1'
#
loop_
_entity.id
_entity.type
_entity.pdbx_description
1 polymer ?
#
loop_
_entity_poly.entity_id
_entity_poly.type
_entity_poly.pdbx_seq_one_letter_code
_entity_poly.pdbx_strand_id
1 'polypeptide(L)'
;MLSAAPLWLRSGRALAIRRPRIPFVPRYFVLHLDDPGAPLAPGEAEEMVALAYRLARAEAARVHGDAECFSLLLNGERTRRVAGLHVHVVLARSVEEKRRAFFGLQVKHLTRPLLRHLAPPPPYLPLVLDEGDLPGA
;
A
#
# COMPACT_ATOMS: atom_id res chain seq x y z
N MET A 1 -15.69 0.17 -8.87
CA MET A 1 -14.35 0.74 -8.64
C MET A 1 -14.50 1.81 -7.57
N LEU A 2 -13.68 1.82 -6.51
CA LEU A 2 -13.53 3.06 -5.71
C LEU A 2 -13.09 4.17 -6.68
N SER A 3 -13.78 5.29 -6.62
CA SER A 3 -13.66 6.42 -7.55
C SER A 3 -12.19 6.83 -7.77
N ALA A 4 -11.88 7.27 -9.00
CA ALA A 4 -10.60 7.88 -9.36
C ALA A 4 -10.35 9.24 -8.66
N ALA A 5 -11.28 9.68 -7.80
CA ALA A 5 -11.13 10.89 -7.03
C ALA A 5 -9.93 10.77 -6.06
N PRO A 6 -9.00 11.75 -6.09
CA PRO A 6 -7.90 11.78 -5.16
C PRO A 6 -8.40 11.90 -3.72
N LEU A 7 -7.80 11.12 -2.83
CA LEU A 7 -8.05 11.19 -1.39
C LEU A 7 -7.11 12.22 -0.80
N TRP A 8 -7.63 13.11 0.04
CA TRP A 8 -6.85 14.21 0.61
C TRP A 8 -6.87 14.15 2.13
N LEU A 9 -5.74 14.54 2.72
CA LEU A 9 -5.64 14.89 4.13
C LEU A 9 -6.11 16.33 4.35
N ARG A 10 -6.44 16.68 5.60
CA ARG A 10 -6.76 18.06 5.99
C ARG A 10 -5.60 19.03 5.75
N SER A 11 -4.37 18.53 5.74
CA SER A 11 -3.18 19.29 5.36
C SER A 11 -3.12 19.67 3.87
N GLY A 12 -4.03 19.15 3.04
CA GLY A 12 -4.02 19.34 1.59
C GLY A 12 -3.09 18.38 0.85
N ARG A 13 -2.48 17.40 1.55
CA ARG A 13 -1.65 16.38 0.90
C ARG A 13 -2.50 15.26 0.32
N ALA A 14 -2.12 14.79 -0.86
CA ALA A 14 -2.77 13.69 -1.54
C ALA A 14 -2.34 12.32 -0.99
N LEU A 15 -3.29 11.40 -0.96
CA LEU A 15 -3.09 10.00 -0.69
C LEU A 15 -3.26 9.19 -1.97
N ALA A 16 -2.35 8.24 -2.16
CA ALA A 16 -2.39 7.27 -3.23
C ALA A 16 -2.82 5.88 -2.72
N ILE A 17 -3.58 5.17 -3.54
CA ILE A 17 -3.96 3.77 -3.30
C ILE A 17 -3.22 2.89 -4.30
N ARG A 18 -2.32 2.04 -3.81
CA ARG A 18 -1.68 0.98 -4.61
C ARG A 18 -2.39 -0.36 -4.37
N ARG A 19 -2.48 -1.19 -5.40
CA ARG A 19 -3.06 -2.56 -5.32
C ARG A 19 -2.04 -3.62 -5.73
N PRO A 20 -1.02 -3.89 -4.89
CA PRO A 20 0.01 -4.86 -5.25
C PRO A 20 -0.62 -6.24 -5.41
N ARG A 21 -0.24 -6.96 -6.46
CA ARG A 21 -0.61 -8.38 -6.61
C ARG A 21 0.38 -9.21 -5.80
N ILE A 22 -0.12 -9.89 -4.77
CA ILE A 22 0.67 -10.81 -3.94
C ILE A 22 0.01 -12.18 -4.05
N PRO A 23 0.75 -13.25 -4.41
CA PRO A 23 0.21 -14.59 -4.45
C PRO A 23 -0.51 -14.95 -3.15
N PHE A 24 -1.68 -15.56 -3.25
CA PHE A 24 -2.49 -16.03 -2.11
C PHE A 24 -3.02 -14.92 -1.18
N VAL A 25 -2.86 -13.64 -1.53
CA VAL A 25 -3.44 -12.50 -0.81
C VAL A 25 -4.52 -11.87 -1.69
N PRO A 26 -5.77 -12.39 -1.64
CA PRO A 26 -6.84 -11.82 -2.44
C PRO A 26 -7.17 -10.39 -1.95
N ARG A 27 -7.37 -9.48 -2.90
CA ARG A 27 -7.95 -8.14 -2.68
C ARG A 27 -7.27 -7.36 -1.55
N TYR A 28 -6.03 -7.00 -1.84
CA TYR A 28 -5.16 -6.24 -0.96
C TYR A 28 -4.79 -4.89 -1.60
N PHE A 29 -4.77 -3.84 -0.77
CA PHE A 29 -4.33 -2.52 -1.20
C PHE A 29 -3.57 -1.79 -0.10
N VAL A 30 -2.87 -0.75 -0.48
CA VAL A 30 -2.03 0.05 0.42
C VAL A 30 -2.35 1.51 0.22
N LEU A 31 -2.73 2.17 1.30
CA LEU A 31 -2.86 3.62 1.38
C LEU A 31 -1.51 4.21 1.82
N HIS A 32 -1.06 5.24 1.10
CA HIS A 32 0.19 5.94 1.37
C HIS A 32 0.08 7.37 0.87
N LEU A 33 0.99 8.25 1.31
CA LEU A 33 1.16 9.56 0.71
C LEU A 33 1.61 9.43 -0.74
N ASP A 34 1.12 10.32 -1.60
CA ASP A 34 1.51 10.36 -3.02
C ASP A 34 2.96 10.85 -3.23
N ASP A 35 3.50 11.57 -2.23
CA ASP A 35 4.92 11.91 -2.11
C ASP A 35 5.62 10.96 -1.11
N PRO A 36 6.15 9.81 -1.58
CA PRO A 36 6.78 8.82 -0.74
C PRO A 36 8.13 9.30 -0.21
N GLY A 37 8.23 9.47 1.11
CA GLY A 37 9.48 9.82 1.80
C GLY A 37 9.41 11.14 2.55
N ALA A 38 8.47 12.01 2.21
CA ALA A 38 8.19 13.19 3.00
C ALA A 38 7.60 12.80 4.37
N PRO A 39 8.09 13.39 5.48
CA PRO A 39 7.61 13.07 6.81
C PRO A 39 6.13 13.44 6.95
N LEU A 40 5.44 12.77 7.87
CA LEU A 40 4.09 13.16 8.23
C LEU A 40 4.10 14.39 9.13
N ALA A 41 3.18 15.32 8.85
CA ALA A 41 2.86 16.39 9.78
C ALA A 41 2.08 15.82 11.00
N PRO A 42 2.06 16.53 12.15
CA PRO A 42 1.32 16.09 13.32
C PRO A 42 -0.17 15.82 13.00
N GLY A 43 -0.69 14.68 13.44
CA GLY A 43 -2.08 14.28 13.21
C GLY A 43 -2.36 13.61 11.86
N GLU A 44 -1.44 13.68 10.89
CA GLU A 44 -1.64 13.05 9.57
C GLU A 44 -1.67 11.51 9.68
N ALA A 45 -0.92 10.94 10.62
CA ALA A 45 -0.91 9.49 10.83
C ALA A 45 -2.30 8.97 11.24
N GLU A 46 -2.91 9.63 12.23
CA GLU A 46 -4.23 9.34 12.75
C GLU A 46 -5.31 9.54 11.67
N GLU A 47 -5.19 10.64 10.90
CA GLU A 47 -6.10 10.92 9.79
C GLU A 47 -6.01 9.85 8.70
N MET A 48 -4.80 9.44 8.32
CA MET A 48 -4.57 8.37 7.35
C MET A 48 -5.17 7.04 7.81
N VAL A 49 -5.02 6.68 9.09
CA VAL A 49 -5.60 5.46 9.66
C VAL A 49 -7.13 5.54 9.65
N ALA A 50 -7.72 6.68 10.03
CA ALA A 50 -9.16 6.88 9.98
C ALA A 50 -9.72 6.79 8.55
N LEU A 51 -9.01 7.36 7.57
CA LEU A 51 -9.36 7.24 6.15
C LEU A 51 -9.24 5.80 5.66
N ALA A 52 -8.16 5.11 5.99
CA ALA A 52 -7.95 3.71 5.64
C ALA A 52 -9.07 2.81 6.22
N TYR A 53 -9.47 3.04 7.47
CA TYR A 53 -10.59 2.34 8.09
C TYR A 53 -11.91 2.54 7.33
N ARG A 54 -12.26 3.79 7.00
CA ARG A 54 -13.47 4.10 6.21
C ARG A 54 -13.45 3.44 4.83
N LEU A 55 -12.31 3.50 4.14
CA LEU A 55 -12.12 2.88 2.83
C LEU A 55 -12.21 1.36 2.90
N ALA A 56 -11.60 0.76 3.92
CA ALA A 56 -11.64 -0.69 4.12
C ALA A 56 -13.07 -1.17 4.35
N ARG A 57 -13.84 -0.48 5.20
CA ARG A 57 -15.25 -0.80 5.44
C ARG A 57 -16.09 -0.69 4.17
N ALA A 58 -15.96 0.41 3.44
CA ALA A 58 -16.70 0.61 2.20
C ALA A 58 -16.37 -0.48 1.16
N GLU A 59 -15.10 -0.83 1.02
CA GLU A 59 -14.67 -1.85 0.06
C GLU A 59 -15.05 -3.27 0.53
N ALA A 60 -14.96 -3.57 1.82
CA ALA A 60 -15.40 -4.85 2.39
C ALA A 60 -16.90 -5.06 2.18
N ALA A 61 -17.73 -4.05 2.51
CA ALA A 61 -19.16 -4.08 2.26
C ALA A 61 -19.47 -4.32 0.78
N ARG A 62 -18.77 -3.62 -0.12
CA ARG A 62 -18.94 -3.75 -1.57
C ARG A 62 -18.54 -5.13 -2.11
N VAL A 63 -17.49 -5.72 -1.57
CA VAL A 63 -16.88 -6.97 -2.10
C VAL A 63 -17.51 -8.21 -1.47
N HIS A 64 -17.81 -8.15 -0.18
CA HIS A 64 -18.23 -9.29 0.63
C HIS A 64 -19.66 -9.18 1.16
N GLY A 65 -20.32 -8.03 0.99
CA GLY A 65 -21.62 -7.76 1.61
C GLY A 65 -21.53 -7.46 3.10
N ASP A 66 -20.33 -7.38 3.66
CA ASP A 66 -20.06 -7.17 5.08
C ASP A 66 -18.93 -6.16 5.27
N ALA A 67 -19.24 -5.05 5.94
CA ALA A 67 -18.32 -3.95 6.19
C ALA A 67 -17.17 -4.32 7.14
N GLU A 68 -17.29 -5.40 7.91
CA GLU A 68 -16.31 -5.82 8.91
C GLU A 68 -15.33 -6.90 8.38
N CYS A 69 -15.47 -7.29 7.12
CA CYS A 69 -14.61 -8.28 6.44
C CYS A 69 -13.27 -7.69 5.95
N PHE A 70 -12.48 -7.10 6.86
CA PHE A 70 -11.17 -6.55 6.55
C PHE A 70 -10.15 -6.65 7.70
N SER A 71 -8.90 -6.32 7.40
CA SER A 71 -7.83 -6.13 8.37
C SER A 71 -6.93 -4.99 7.94
N LEU A 72 -6.51 -4.18 8.90
CA LEU A 72 -5.52 -3.12 8.71
C LEU A 72 -4.18 -3.56 9.30
N LEU A 73 -3.09 -3.28 8.60
CA LEU A 73 -1.74 -3.40 9.16
C LEU A 73 -1.03 -2.06 9.01
N LEU A 74 -0.44 -1.60 10.11
CA LEU A 74 0.32 -0.38 10.19
C LEU A 74 1.75 -0.72 10.60
N ASN A 75 2.72 -0.24 9.83
CA ASN A 75 4.13 -0.40 10.16
C ASN A 75 4.71 0.98 10.45
N GLY A 76 5.32 1.15 11.63
CA GLY A 76 6.01 2.39 11.99
C GLY A 76 7.21 2.64 11.08
N GLU A 77 7.56 3.91 10.89
CA GLU A 77 8.55 4.35 9.89
C GLU A 77 9.90 3.64 10.02
N ARG A 78 10.38 3.43 11.24
CA ARG A 78 11.68 2.76 11.52
C ARG A 78 11.74 1.29 11.09
N THR A 79 10.61 0.67 10.81
CA THR A 79 10.53 -0.73 10.37
C THR A 79 10.49 -0.86 8.84
N ARG A 80 10.74 0.24 8.12
CA ARG A 80 10.60 0.32 6.67
C ARG A 80 11.86 0.79 5.96
N ARG A 81 12.00 0.36 4.70
CA ARG A 81 13.10 0.77 3.79
C ARG A 81 12.90 2.15 3.17
N VAL A 82 11.68 2.65 3.14
CA VAL A 82 11.30 3.97 2.62
C VAL A 82 10.48 4.62 3.70
N ALA A 83 10.87 5.84 4.09
CA ALA A 83 10.20 6.64 5.11
C ALA A 83 8.75 6.95 4.70
N GLY A 84 7.92 7.26 5.69
CA GLY A 84 6.49 7.53 5.52
C GLY A 84 5.60 6.37 5.96
N LEU A 85 4.33 6.68 6.27
CA LEU A 85 3.34 5.74 6.77
C LEU A 85 2.63 5.04 5.61
N HIS A 86 2.56 3.70 5.68
CA HIS A 86 1.70 2.91 4.79
C HIS A 86 0.66 2.18 5.64
N VAL A 87 -0.61 2.28 5.25
CA VAL A 87 -1.68 1.48 5.83
C VAL A 87 -2.03 0.38 4.84
N HIS A 88 -1.72 -0.85 5.22
CA HIS A 88 -2.03 -2.04 4.45
C HIS A 88 -3.46 -2.47 4.75
N VAL A 89 -4.27 -2.70 3.73
CA VAL A 89 -5.65 -3.17 3.85
C VAL A 89 -5.78 -4.52 3.15
N VAL A 90 -6.20 -5.53 3.91
CA VAL A 90 -6.50 -6.88 3.43
C VAL A 90 -7.99 -7.12 3.60
N LEU A 91 -8.69 -7.45 2.52
CA LEU A 91 -10.09 -7.87 2.59
C LEU A 91 -10.16 -9.40 2.71
N ALA A 92 -10.92 -9.90 3.68
CA ALA A 92 -11.06 -11.33 3.92
C ALA A 92 -12.43 -11.60 4.54
N ARG A 93 -13.18 -12.56 3.97
CA ARG A 93 -14.52 -12.93 4.47
C ARG A 93 -14.51 -13.91 5.64
N SER A 94 -13.35 -14.46 5.99
CA SER A 94 -13.22 -15.44 7.06
C SER A 94 -11.86 -15.36 7.74
N VAL A 95 -11.79 -15.93 8.95
CA VAL A 95 -10.53 -16.06 9.70
C VAL A 95 -9.50 -16.87 8.91
N GLU A 96 -9.94 -17.90 8.18
CA GLU A 96 -9.04 -18.72 7.37
C GLU A 96 -8.43 -17.92 6.20
N GLU A 97 -9.24 -17.16 5.47
CA GLU A 97 -8.73 -16.30 4.39
C GLU A 97 -7.76 -15.25 4.92
N LYS A 98 -8.09 -14.65 6.07
CA LYS A 98 -7.19 -13.75 6.78
C LYS A 98 -5.86 -14.43 7.10
N ARG A 99 -5.88 -15.63 7.68
CA ARG A 99 -4.65 -16.39 8.00
C ARG A 99 -3.82 -16.68 6.75
N ARG A 100 -4.45 -17.12 5.66
CA ARG A 100 -3.77 -17.39 4.37
C ARG A 100 -3.16 -16.11 3.78
N ALA A 101 -3.88 -14.99 3.82
CA ALA A 101 -3.39 -13.70 3.35
C ALA A 101 -2.17 -13.23 4.15
N PHE A 102 -2.23 -13.32 5.48
CA PHE A 102 -1.09 -12.96 6.33
C PHE A 102 0.09 -13.90 6.12
N PHE A 103 -0.15 -15.21 5.97
CA PHE A 103 0.90 -16.16 5.63
C PHE A 103 1.57 -15.81 4.30
N GLY A 104 0.79 -15.51 3.25
CA GLY A 104 1.32 -15.07 1.95
C GLY A 104 2.16 -13.79 2.05
N LEU A 105 1.72 -12.82 2.87
CA LEU A 105 2.50 -11.62 3.17
C LEU A 105 3.84 -11.96 3.82
N GLN A 106 3.87 -12.87 4.79
CA GLN A 106 5.12 -13.28 5.47
C GLN A 106 6.05 -14.09 4.56
N VAL A 107 5.51 -15.00 3.75
CA VAL A 107 6.29 -15.78 2.79
C VAL A 107 7.03 -14.86 1.81
N LYS A 108 6.40 -13.76 1.35
CA LYS A 108 7.07 -12.75 0.52
C LYS A 108 8.33 -12.17 1.18
N HIS A 109 8.33 -12.02 2.50
CA HIS A 109 9.51 -11.52 3.22
C HIS A 109 10.62 -12.57 3.29
N LEU A 110 10.28 -13.85 3.37
CA LEU A 110 11.24 -14.96 3.43
C LEU A 110 11.84 -15.30 2.05
N THR A 111 11.04 -15.25 0.99
CA THR A 111 11.48 -15.60 -0.37
C THR A 111 12.27 -14.48 -1.05
N ARG A 112 12.09 -13.22 -0.66
CA ARG A 112 12.83 -12.08 -1.22
C ARG A 112 14.36 -12.17 -1.10
N PRO A 113 14.96 -12.46 0.07
CA PRO A 113 16.40 -12.65 0.16
C PRO A 113 16.85 -13.88 -0.64
N LEU A 114 16.11 -14.98 -0.58
CA LEU A 114 16.44 -16.20 -1.34
C LEU A 114 16.44 -15.96 -2.86
N LEU A 115 15.41 -15.28 -3.38
CA LEU A 115 15.30 -14.91 -4.79
C LEU A 115 16.34 -13.87 -5.21
N ARG A 116 16.82 -13.00 -4.31
CA ARG A 116 17.95 -12.10 -4.60
C ARG A 116 19.27 -12.84 -4.80
N HIS A 117 19.41 -14.03 -4.22
CA HIS A 117 20.59 -14.88 -4.41
C HIS A 117 20.47 -15.80 -5.64
N LEU A 118 19.26 -16.00 -6.16
CA LEU A 118 18.98 -16.89 -7.30
C LEU A 118 18.67 -16.14 -8.61
N ALA A 119 18.19 -14.89 -8.54
CA ALA A 119 18.04 -14.04 -9.70
C ALA A 119 19.33 -13.26 -9.92
N PRO A 120 19.88 -13.21 -11.16
CA PRO A 120 20.91 -12.23 -11.48
C PRO A 120 20.36 -10.83 -11.13
N PRO A 121 21.21 -9.88 -10.70
CA PRO A 121 20.76 -8.51 -10.52
C PRO A 121 20.02 -8.08 -11.79
N PRO A 122 18.87 -7.39 -11.68
CA PRO A 122 18.23 -6.84 -12.86
C PRO A 122 19.31 -6.07 -13.63
N PRO A 123 19.40 -6.20 -14.96
CA PRO A 123 20.33 -5.38 -15.71
C PRO A 123 20.08 -3.94 -15.28
N TYR A 124 21.14 -3.27 -14.83
CA TYR A 124 21.12 -1.83 -14.65
C TYR A 124 20.80 -1.24 -16.03
N LEU A 125 19.52 -1.07 -16.32
CA LEU A 125 19.10 -0.10 -17.30
C LEU A 125 19.37 1.24 -16.62
N PRO A 126 20.35 2.03 -17.09
CA PRO A 126 20.45 3.40 -16.63
C PRO A 126 19.07 4.02 -16.84
N LEU A 127 18.55 4.65 -15.81
CA LEU A 127 17.42 5.55 -15.95
C LEU A 127 17.93 6.66 -16.87
N VAL A 128 17.70 6.54 -18.18
CA VAL A 128 17.84 7.66 -19.10
C VAL A 128 16.79 8.65 -18.61
N LEU A 129 17.25 9.66 -17.88
CA LEU A 129 16.50 10.90 -17.77
C LEU A 129 16.49 11.46 -19.18
N ASP A 130 15.37 11.28 -19.87
CA ASP A 130 15.13 11.96 -21.13
C ASP A 130 14.97 13.44 -20.77
N GLU A 131 16.05 14.22 -20.92
CA GLU A 131 16.02 15.70 -20.80
C GLU A 131 15.28 16.36 -21.98
N GLY A 132 14.43 15.62 -22.69
CA GLY A 132 13.82 16.01 -23.97
C GLY A 132 12.39 16.55 -23.93
N ASP A 133 11.68 16.53 -22.80
CA ASP A 133 10.27 16.97 -22.74
C ASP A 133 10.02 18.05 -21.67
N LEU A 134 10.86 19.11 -21.69
CA LEU A 134 10.48 20.42 -21.17
C LEU A 134 9.71 21.19 -22.27
N PRO A 135 8.39 21.43 -22.13
CA PRO A 135 7.71 22.37 -23.00
C PRO A 135 8.03 23.80 -22.53
N GLY A 136 8.90 24.48 -23.29
CA GLY A 136 8.94 25.95 -23.41
C GLY A 136 9.33 26.77 -22.19
N ALA A 137 10.60 27.18 -22.15
CA ALA A 137 11.03 28.53 -21.76
C ALA A 137 12.37 28.84 -22.42
#